data_AF-A0A918BX81-F1
#
_entry.id   AF-A0A918BX81-F1
#
_cell.length_a   1.000
_cell.length_b   1.000
_cell.length_c   1.000
_cell.angle_alpha   90.00
_cell.angle_beta   90.00
_cell.angle_gamma   90.00
#
_symmetry.space_group_name_H-M   'P 1'
#
loop_
_entity.id
_entity.type
_entity.pdbx_description
1 polymer ?
#
loop_
_entity_poly.entity_id
_entity_poly.type
_entity_poly.pdbx_seq_one_letter_code
_entity_poly.pdbx_strand_id
1 'polypeptide(L)'
;MAPRLPAVPASARAEVDRTLGDLDKQIAEANQRLVDTVGQGGPNFVQNAILGPLEDKRFAAINRIATAIGRTAERPAGLDSLAACTLTE
;
A
#
# COMPACT_ATOMS: atom_id res chain seq x y z
N MET A 1 18.05 -11.77 15.30
CA MET A 1 18.39 -10.55 14.54
C MET A 1 17.30 -10.36 13.49
N ALA A 2 16.44 -9.35 13.64
CA ALA A 2 15.52 -9.00 12.57
C ALA A 2 16.34 -8.50 11.36
N PRO A 3 16.06 -8.95 10.12
CA PRO A 3 16.71 -8.40 8.94
C PRO A 3 16.40 -6.91 8.92
N ARG A 4 17.44 -6.08 9.05
CA ARG A 4 17.27 -4.63 8.85
C ARG A 4 16.92 -4.48 7.38
N LEU A 5 15.70 -4.03 7.11
CA LEU A 5 15.29 -3.58 5.78
C LEU A 5 16.46 -2.79 5.17
N PRO A 6 16.88 -3.10 3.93
CA PRO A 6 17.97 -2.35 3.31
C PRO A 6 17.67 -0.86 3.41
N ALA A 7 18.66 -0.08 3.84
CA ALA A 7 18.47 1.33 4.09
C ALA A 7 17.96 1.99 2.80
N VAL A 8 16.76 2.57 2.84
CA VAL A 8 16.22 3.35 1.73
C VAL A 8 17.23 4.45 1.41
N PRO A 9 17.76 4.50 0.17
CA PRO A 9 18.74 5.52 -0.21
C PRO A 9 18.17 6.92 0.06
N ALA A 10 18.99 7.83 0.60
CA ALA A 10 18.55 9.19 0.92
C ALA A 10 17.92 9.90 -0.30
N SER A 11 18.46 9.63 -1.49
CA SER A 11 17.97 10.13 -2.78
C SER A 11 16.58 9.62 -3.15
N ALA A 12 16.19 8.43 -2.69
CA ALA A 12 14.86 7.84 -2.92
C ALA A 12 13.87 8.16 -1.79
N ARG A 13 14.37 8.61 -0.63
CA ARG A 13 13.58 8.77 0.61
C ARG A 13 12.39 9.71 0.43
N ALA A 14 12.58 10.85 -0.24
CA ALA A 14 11.50 11.79 -0.52
C ALA A 14 10.40 11.20 -1.43
N GLU A 15 10.75 10.37 -2.41
CA GLU A 15 9.79 9.69 -3.29
C GLU A 15 9.05 8.57 -2.54
N VAL A 16 9.76 7.83 -1.68
CA VAL A 16 9.18 6.81 -0.80
C VAL A 16 8.21 7.43 0.20
N ASP A 17 8.61 8.47 0.91
CA ASP A 17 7.78 9.15 1.91
C ASP A 17 6.53 9.75 1.28
N ARG A 18 6.65 10.36 0.10
CA ARG A 18 5.48 10.85 -0.65
C ARG A 18 4.53 9.72 -1.04
N THR A 19 5.08 8.61 -1.54
CA THR A 19 4.26 7.45 -1.95
C THR A 19 3.53 6.83 -0.76
N LEU A 20 4.18 6.77 0.41
CA LEU A 20 3.56 6.29 1.65
C LEU A 20 2.47 7.26 2.13
N GLY A 21 2.72 8.57 2.12
CA GLY A 21 1.71 9.57 2.49
C GLY A 21 0.48 9.55 1.57
N ASP A 22 0.68 9.37 0.27
CA ASP A 22 -0.43 9.21 -0.69
C ASP A 22 -1.21 7.92 -0.43
N LEU A 23 -0.53 6.83 -0.06
CA LEU A 23 -1.17 5.55 0.29
C LEU A 23 -1.98 5.67 1.59
N ASP A 24 -1.43 6.29 2.64
CA ASP A 24 -2.13 6.50 3.92
C ASP A 24 -3.42 7.30 3.73
N LYS A 25 -3.38 8.35 2.90
CA LYS A 25 -4.58 9.12 2.57
C LYS A 25 -5.64 8.24 1.91
N GLN A 26 -5.25 7.41 0.95
CA GLN A 26 -6.16 6.50 0.26
C GLN A 26 -6.74 5.42 1.19
N ILE A 27 -5.95 4.93 2.15
CA ILE A 27 -6.42 4.01 3.20
C ILE A 27 -7.45 4.71 4.09
N ALA A 28 -7.20 5.95 4.51
CA ALA A 28 -8.15 6.71 5.32
C ALA A 28 -9.47 6.94 4.57
N GLU A 29 -9.41 7.29 3.29
CA GLU A 29 -10.59 7.43 2.43
C GLU A 29 -11.36 6.11 2.27
N ALA A 30 -10.65 4.99 2.12
CA ALA A 30 -11.26 3.66 2.03
C ALA A 30 -11.91 3.24 3.35
N ASN A 31 -11.26 3.48 4.49
CA ASN A 31 -11.81 3.21 5.83
C ASN A 31 -13.08 4.03 6.09
N GLN A 32 -13.10 5.30 5.70
CA GLN A 32 -14.29 6.14 5.83
C GLN A 32 -15.44 5.59 4.98
N ARG A 33 -15.18 5.21 3.73
CA ARG A 33 -16.18 4.56 2.86
C ARG A 33 -16.69 3.26 3.47
N LEU A 34 -15.82 2.50 4.14
CA LEU A 34 -16.17 1.24 4.81
C LEU A 34 -17.23 1.49 5.88
N VAL A 35 -17.04 2.52 6.72
CA VAL A 35 -18.01 2.95 7.74
C VAL A 35 -19.30 3.47 7.11
N ASP A 36 -19.20 4.30 6.07
CA ASP A 36 -20.37 4.92 5.41
C ASP A 36 -21.25 3.90 4.66
N THR A 37 -20.66 2.77 4.27
CA THR A 37 -21.33 1.74 3.45
C THR A 37 -21.76 0.52 4.25
N VAL A 38 -21.55 0.50 5.58
CA VAL A 38 -22.08 -0.56 6.46
C VAL A 38 -23.59 -0.66 6.26
N GLY A 39 -24.06 -1.85 5.88
CA GLY A 39 -25.48 -2.12 5.60
C GLY A 39 -25.96 -1.74 4.19
N GLN A 40 -25.08 -1.21 3.33
CA GLN A 40 -25.38 -0.91 1.93
C GLN A 40 -24.64 -1.86 0.97
N GLY A 41 -25.28 -2.27 -0.13
CA GLY A 41 -24.62 -3.00 -1.23
C GLY A 41 -24.42 -4.52 -1.04
N GLY A 42 -24.74 -5.09 0.12
CA GLY A 42 -24.67 -6.53 0.36
C GLY A 42 -23.25 -7.07 0.62
N PRO A 43 -23.10 -8.39 0.85
CA PRO A 43 -21.88 -8.98 1.43
C PRO A 43 -20.62 -8.81 0.59
N ASN A 44 -20.74 -8.60 -0.72
CA ASN A 44 -19.59 -8.46 -1.64
C ASN A 44 -19.25 -7.01 -2.00
N PHE A 45 -20.05 -6.03 -1.58
CA PHE A 45 -19.84 -4.64 -1.99
C PHE A 45 -18.55 -4.06 -1.40
N VAL A 46 -18.34 -4.22 -0.09
CA VAL A 46 -17.12 -3.78 0.59
C VAL A 46 -15.87 -4.42 -0.03
N GLN A 47 -15.94 -5.73 -0.30
CA GLN A 47 -14.83 -6.46 -0.92
C GLN A 47 -14.47 -5.90 -2.30
N ASN A 48 -15.46 -5.68 -3.17
CA ASN A 48 -15.23 -5.29 -4.56
C ASN A 48 -15.03 -3.79 -4.77
N ALA A 49 -15.71 -2.95 -3.99
CA ALA A 49 -15.72 -1.49 -4.19
C ALA A 49 -14.68 -0.77 -3.32
N ILE A 50 -14.21 -1.39 -2.24
CA ILE A 50 -13.33 -0.77 -1.25
C ILE A 50 -12.03 -1.56 -1.13
N LEU A 51 -12.10 -2.84 -0.71
CA LEU A 51 -10.91 -3.63 -0.40
C LEU A 51 -10.10 -3.98 -1.66
N GLY A 52 -10.75 -4.38 -2.76
CA GLY A 52 -10.08 -4.66 -4.04
C GLY A 52 -9.29 -3.45 -4.57
N PRO A 53 -9.93 -2.28 -4.76
CA PRO A 53 -9.22 -1.07 -5.16
C PRO A 53 -8.11 -0.64 -4.18
N LEU A 54 -8.27 -0.91 -2.88
CA LEU A 54 -7.26 -0.59 -1.89
C LEU A 54 -6.02 -1.50 -2.02
N GLU A 55 -6.22 -2.78 -2.28
CA GLU A 55 -5.14 -3.73 -2.56
C GLU A 55 -4.34 -3.31 -3.81
N ASP A 56 -5.03 -2.97 -4.91
CA ASP A 56 -4.39 -2.49 -6.14
C ASP A 56 -3.54 -1.23 -5.89
N LYS A 57 -4.08 -0.29 -5.10
CA LYS A 57 -3.37 0.94 -4.72
C LYS A 57 -2.12 0.63 -3.90
N ARG A 58 -2.22 -0.30 -2.94
CA ARG A 58 -1.07 -0.73 -2.13
C ARG A 58 -0.02 -1.42 -2.97
N PHE A 59 -0.41 -2.30 -3.89
CA PHE A 59 0.49 -2.93 -4.84
C PHE A 59 1.19 -1.91 -5.74
N ALA A 60 0.47 -0.90 -6.24
CA ALA A 60 1.03 0.17 -7.05
C ALA A 60 2.00 1.07 -6.25
N ALA A 61 1.68 1.38 -4.99
CA ALA A 61 2.55 2.15 -4.10
C ALA A 61 3.86 1.40 -3.82
N ILE A 62 3.77 0.11 -3.49
CA ILE A 62 4.93 -0.74 -3.25
C ILE A 62 5.81 -0.86 -4.51
N ASN A 63 5.21 -1.05 -5.68
CA ASN A 63 5.98 -1.07 -6.93
C ASN A 63 6.69 0.25 -7.19
N ARG A 64 6.05 1.40 -6.93
CA ARG A 64 6.71 2.71 -7.00
C ARG A 64 7.90 2.82 -6.05
N ILE A 65 7.76 2.38 -4.80
CA ILE A 65 8.85 2.35 -3.82
C ILE A 65 10.01 1.48 -4.33
N ALA A 66 9.70 0.27 -4.81
CA ALA A 66 10.71 -0.64 -5.35
C ALA A 66 11.43 -0.02 -6.57
N THR A 67 10.70 0.66 -7.45
CA THR A 67 11.28 1.37 -8.60
C THR A 67 12.13 2.56 -8.17
N ALA A 68 11.67 3.37 -7.21
CA ALA A 68 12.42 4.52 -6.70
C ALA A 68 13.76 4.10 -6.09
N ILE A 69 13.75 3.02 -5.30
CA ILE A 69 14.97 2.42 -4.75
C ILE A 69 15.84 1.84 -5.90
N GLY A 70 15.23 1.09 -6.82
CA GLY A 70 15.89 0.47 -7.97
C GLY A 70 16.59 1.43 -8.95
N ARG A 71 16.25 2.72 -8.93
CA ARG A 71 16.96 3.76 -9.69
C ARG A 71 18.30 4.16 -9.09
N THR A 72 18.48 3.93 -7.78
CA THR A 72 19.63 4.44 -7.01
C THR A 72 20.43 3.34 -6.33
N ALA A 73 19.83 2.18 -6.13
CA ALA A 73 20.42 0.99 -5.52
C ALA A 73 19.79 -0.26 -6.15
N GLU A 74 20.22 -1.44 -5.70
CA GLU A 74 19.60 -2.70 -6.09
C GLU A 74 18.11 -2.72 -5.69
N ARG A 75 17.25 -3.11 -6.63
CA ARG A 75 15.80 -3.16 -6.39
C ARG A 75 15.51 -4.19 -5.28
N PRO A 76 14.79 -3.82 -4.22
CA PRO A 76 14.44 -4.77 -3.18
C PRO A 76 13.48 -5.83 -3.72
N ALA A 77 13.77 -7.10 -3.45
CA ALA A 77 12.91 -8.23 -3.77
C ALA A 77 11.90 -8.50 -2.64
N GLY A 78 10.75 -9.10 -2.96
CA GLY A 78 9.76 -9.54 -1.97
C GLY A 78 8.91 -8.42 -1.34
N LEU A 79 8.99 -7.20 -1.87
CA LEU A 79 8.12 -6.11 -1.42
C LEU A 79 6.67 -6.35 -1.85
N ASP A 80 6.44 -6.99 -2.99
CA ASP A 80 5.15 -7.44 -3.49
C ASP A 80 4.34 -8.26 -2.47
N SER A 81 5.02 -9.05 -1.63
CA SER A 81 4.38 -9.79 -0.54
C SER A 81 3.77 -8.90 0.54
N LEU A 82 4.22 -7.64 0.64
CA LEU A 82 3.65 -6.62 1.54
C LEU A 82 2.40 -5.97 0.93
N ALA A 83 2.05 -6.24 -0.33
CA ALA A 83 0.88 -5.64 -0.98
C ALA A 83 -0.43 -6.31 -0.59
N ALA A 84 -0.39 -7.57 -0.15
CA ALA A 84 -1.58 -8.30 0.25
C ALA A 84 -2.29 -7.57 1.42
N CYS A 85 -3.55 -7.19 1.19
CA CYS A 85 -4.41 -6.59 2.20
C CYS A 85 -5.36 -7.66 2.74
N THR A 86 -5.01 -8.25 3.88
CA THR A 86 -5.95 -9.07 4.67
C THR A 86 -6.68 -8.18 5.67
N LEU A 87 -8.02 -8.15 5.59
CA LEU A 87 -8.85 -7.64 6.69
C LEU A 87 -8.64 -8.59 7.87
N THR A 88 -8.00 -8.10 8.92
CA THR A 88 -7.91 -8.83 10.20
C THR A 88 -9.15 -8.45 10.98
N GLU A 89 -10.12 -9.36 11.02
CA GLU A 89 -11.36 -9.27 11.81
C GLU A 89 -11.09 -9.33 13.31
#